data_AF-A0A222F3J4-F1
#
_entry.id   AF-A0A222F3J4-F1
#
_cell.length_a   1.000
_cell.length_b   1.000
_cell.length_c   1.000
_cell.angle_alpha   90.00
_cell.angle_beta   90.00
_cell.angle_gamma   90.00
#
_symmetry.space_group_name_H-M   'P 1'
#
loop_
_entity.id
_entity.type
_entity.pdbx_description
1 polymer ?
#
loop_
_entity_poly.entity_id
_entity_poly.type
_entity_poly.pdbx_seq_one_letter_code
_entity_poly.pdbx_strand_id
1 'polypeptide(L)'
;MSNIYEYIAQMKARPGMFTKDKALDTLEVMLHGYVACLKANGLREEYDGRPFEPSAFSIWLYEELGWSGSLGFAWAIEQHTEGRDAAFDRFFELVGRYRHSSPDG
;
A
#
# COMPACT_ATOMS: atom_id res chain seq x y z
N MET A 1 7.99 -9.27 15.82
CA MET A 1 8.89 -8.85 14.74
C MET A 1 8.05 -7.98 13.83
N SER A 2 8.25 -6.67 13.85
CA SER A 2 7.48 -5.74 13.03
C SER A 2 7.76 -6.02 11.56
N ASN A 3 6.74 -6.33 10.76
CA ASN A 3 6.85 -6.43 9.31
C ASN A 3 6.09 -5.28 8.61
N ILE A 4 6.27 -5.14 7.29
CA ILE A 4 5.63 -4.08 6.50
C ILE A 4 4.09 -4.02 6.63
N TYR A 5 3.38 -5.14 6.80
CA TYR A 5 1.93 -5.11 7.01
C TYR A 5 1.56 -4.60 8.41
N GLU A 6 2.37 -4.87 9.43
CA GLU A 6 2.21 -4.24 10.74
C GLU A 6 2.52 -2.74 10.68
N TYR A 7 3.48 -2.32 9.86
CA TYR A 7 3.74 -0.90 9.61
C TYR A 7 2.54 -0.20 8.94
N ILE A 8 1.96 -0.83 7.90
CA ILE A 8 0.73 -0.36 7.26
C ILE A 8 -0.44 -0.33 8.26
N ALA A 9 -0.60 -1.35 9.10
CA ALA A 9 -1.65 -1.37 10.12
C ALA A 9 -1.50 -0.23 11.14
N GLN A 10 -0.26 0.14 11.49
CA GLN A 10 0.00 1.29 12.36
C GLN A 10 -0.38 2.62 11.70
N MET A 11 -0.16 2.76 10.38
CA MET A 11 -0.61 3.93 9.62
C MET A 11 -2.14 4.09 9.67
N LYS A 12 -2.89 2.99 9.60
CA LYS A 12 -4.36 3.01 9.79
C LYS A 12 -4.76 3.43 11.19
N ALA A 13 -4.08 2.88 12.21
CA ALA A 13 -4.43 3.10 13.61
C ALA A 13 -4.14 4.54 14.08
N ARG A 14 -3.13 5.19 13.51
CA ARG A 14 -2.64 6.52 13.95
C ARG A 14 -2.37 7.44 12.75
N PRO A 15 -3.36 7.74 11.89
CA PRO A 15 -3.15 8.43 10.62
C PRO A 15 -2.40 9.76 10.77
N GLY A 16 -2.74 10.55 11.80
CA GLY A 16 -2.11 11.86 12.04
C GLY A 16 -0.62 11.81 12.41
N MET A 17 -0.06 10.64 12.73
CA MET A 17 1.39 10.47 12.94
C MET A 17 2.15 10.28 11.62
N PHE A 18 1.47 9.82 10.58
CA PHE A 18 2.09 9.41 9.31
C PHE A 18 1.73 10.36 8.18
N THR A 19 0.49 10.82 8.11
CA THR A 19 0.01 11.67 7.03
C THR A 19 -0.77 12.85 7.56
N LYS A 20 -0.64 13.98 6.88
CA LYS A 20 -1.46 15.16 7.11
C LYS A 20 -2.77 15.00 6.33
N ASP A 21 -3.90 15.18 7.00
CA ASP A 21 -5.24 15.13 6.39
C ASP A 21 -5.54 13.84 5.60
N LYS A 22 -4.97 12.69 6.01
CA LYS A 22 -5.17 11.39 5.34
C LYS A 22 -4.75 11.37 3.85
N ALA A 23 -3.76 12.18 3.48
CA ALA A 23 -3.21 12.21 2.12
C ALA A 23 -2.52 10.87 1.76
N LEU A 24 -2.99 10.22 0.69
CA LEU A 24 -2.49 8.92 0.25
C LEU A 24 -1.12 9.00 -0.44
N ASP A 25 -0.82 10.11 -1.12
CA ASP A 25 0.49 10.34 -1.74
C ASP A 25 1.62 10.22 -0.72
N THR A 26 1.40 10.75 0.49
CA THR A 26 2.40 10.76 1.56
C THR A 26 2.63 9.33 2.05
N LEU A 27 1.57 8.51 2.15
CA LEU A 27 1.67 7.09 2.46
C LEU A 27 2.42 6.31 1.39
N GLU A 28 2.14 6.58 0.11
CA GLU A 28 2.83 5.94 -1.00
C GLU A 28 4.34 6.21 -0.96
N VAL A 29 4.75 7.47 -0.79
CA VAL A 29 6.17 7.83 -0.67
C VAL A 29 6.84 7.13 0.51
N MET A 30 6.18 7.08 1.68
CA MET A 30 6.72 6.39 2.85
C MET A 30 6.91 4.89 2.60
N LEU A 31 5.97 4.22 1.95
CA LEU A 31 6.05 2.78 1.67
C LEU A 31 7.13 2.48 0.63
N HIS A 32 7.28 3.33 -0.39
CA HIS A 32 8.41 3.25 -1.31
C HIS A 32 9.74 3.38 -0.58
N GLY A 33 9.89 4.38 0.31
CA GLY A 33 11.10 4.58 1.10
C GLY A 33 11.43 3.41 2.03
N TYR A 34 10.41 2.86 2.70
CA TYR A 34 10.55 1.69 3.56
C TYR A 34 11.10 0.48 2.79
N VAL A 35 10.49 0.15 1.66
CA VAL A 35 10.94 -0.95 0.79
C VAL A 35 12.33 -0.70 0.21
N ALA A 36 12.64 0.53 -0.19
CA ALA A 36 13.99 0.87 -0.66
C ALA A 36 15.05 0.66 0.44
N CYS A 37 14.75 1.05 1.68
CA CYS A 37 15.64 0.85 2.82
C CYS A 37 15.90 -0.63 3.10
N LEU A 38 14.85 -1.46 3.08
CA LEU A 38 14.99 -2.92 3.23
C LEU A 38 15.91 -3.50 2.16
N LYS A 39 15.65 -3.18 0.88
CA LYS A 39 16.46 -3.64 -0.26
C LYS A 39 17.92 -3.21 -0.16
N ALA A 40 18.17 -1.96 0.21
CA ALA A 40 19.53 -1.43 0.38
C ALA A 40 20.33 -2.16 1.48
N ASN A 41 19.65 -2.72 2.48
CA ASN A 41 20.26 -3.50 3.55
C ASN A 41 20.22 -5.02 3.31
N GLY A 42 19.78 -5.47 2.13
CA GLY A 42 19.63 -6.90 1.82
C GLY A 42 18.57 -7.60 2.67
N LEU A 43 17.64 -6.83 3.25
CA LEU A 43 16.54 -7.34 4.05
C LEU A 43 15.31 -7.57 3.16
N ARG A 44 14.56 -8.63 3.47
CA ARG A 44 13.24 -8.89 2.90
C ARG A 44 12.29 -9.22 4.02
N GLU A 45 11.21 -8.48 4.11
CA GLU A 45 10.15 -8.74 5.08
C GLU A 45 8.96 -9.35 4.37
N GLU A 46 8.48 -10.45 4.93
CA GLU A 46 7.33 -11.19 4.42
C GLU A 46 6.38 -11.44 5.58
N TYR A 47 5.09 -11.35 5.32
CA TYR A 47 4.08 -11.74 6.28
C TYR A 47 3.15 -12.74 5.61
N ASP A 48 3.03 -13.92 6.21
CA ASP A 48 2.27 -15.04 5.64
C ASP A 48 2.76 -15.44 4.22
N GLY A 49 4.07 -15.34 3.98
CA GLY A 49 4.69 -15.72 2.70
C GLY A 49 4.57 -14.70 1.58
N ARG A 50 3.94 -13.53 1.81
CA ARG A 50 3.84 -12.46 0.80
C ARG A 50 4.60 -11.21 1.24
N PRO A 51 5.56 -10.69 0.47
CA PRO A 51 6.10 -9.35 0.68
C PRO A 51 5.08 -8.29 0.22
N PHE A 52 5.12 -7.09 0.80
CA PHE A 52 4.42 -5.94 0.21
C PHE A 52 5.42 -5.12 -0.60
N GLU A 53 5.16 -4.99 -1.89
CA GLU A 53 5.96 -4.19 -2.81
C GLU A 53 5.02 -3.18 -3.49
N PRO A 54 5.21 -1.85 -3.31
CA PRO A 54 4.36 -0.82 -3.91
C PRO A 54 4.11 -1.01 -5.41
N SER A 55 5.16 -1.36 -6.16
CA SER A 55 5.04 -1.62 -7.61
C SER A 55 4.18 -2.85 -7.91
N ALA A 56 4.32 -3.93 -7.14
CA ALA A 56 3.51 -5.13 -7.31
C ALA A 56 2.04 -4.88 -6.90
N PHE A 57 1.81 -4.04 -5.90
CA PHE A 57 0.47 -3.61 -5.52
C PHE A 57 -0.20 -2.79 -6.62
N SER A 58 0.52 -1.85 -7.25
CA SER A 58 0.02 -1.09 -8.40
C SER A 58 -0.31 -1.99 -9.61
N ILE A 59 0.49 -3.03 -9.88
CA ILE A 59 0.19 -4.02 -10.92
C ILE A 59 -1.08 -4.79 -10.57
N TRP A 60 -1.18 -5.28 -9.34
CA TRP A 60 -2.37 -6.00 -8.87
C TRP A 60 -3.64 -5.14 -8.92
N LEU A 61 -3.58 -3.83 -8.65
CA LEU A 61 -4.72 -2.92 -8.81
C LEU A 61 -5.21 -2.87 -10.26
N TYR A 62 -4.28 -2.90 -11.22
CA TYR A 62 -4.63 -2.96 -12.63
C TYR A 62 -5.26 -4.30 -12.99
N GLU A 63 -4.68 -5.41 -12.54
CA GLU A 63 -5.18 -6.75 -12.84
C GLU A 63 -6.58 -7.01 -12.24
N GLU A 64 -6.81 -6.61 -10.98
CA GLU A 64 -8.05 -6.90 -10.27
C GLU A 64 -9.17 -5.90 -10.54
N LEU A 65 -8.83 -4.64 -10.79
CA LEU A 65 -9.80 -3.54 -10.84
C LEU A 65 -9.75 -2.74 -12.13
N GLY A 66 -8.77 -2.99 -13.01
CA GLY A 66 -8.53 -2.19 -14.21
C GLY A 66 -7.96 -0.79 -13.91
N TRP A 67 -7.49 -0.54 -12.69
CA TRP A 67 -7.03 0.79 -12.28
C TRP A 67 -5.57 0.99 -12.64
N SER A 68 -5.28 1.98 -13.48
CA SER A 68 -3.90 2.26 -13.89
C SER A 68 -3.08 2.81 -12.72
N GLY A 69 -2.03 2.08 -12.32
CA GLY A 69 -1.05 2.52 -11.33
C GLY A 69 0.12 3.32 -11.91
N SER A 70 0.06 3.80 -13.16
CA SER A 70 1.17 4.54 -13.80
C SER A 70 1.55 5.84 -13.07
N LEU A 71 0.59 6.44 -12.37
CA LEU A 71 0.80 7.63 -11.54
C LEU A 71 0.92 7.30 -10.05
N GLY A 72 1.09 6.02 -9.71
CA GLY A 72 1.06 5.51 -8.34
C GLY A 72 -0.30 4.96 -7.93
N PHE A 73 -0.31 4.09 -6.93
CA PHE A 73 -1.52 3.53 -6.37
C PHE A 73 -2.34 4.57 -5.61
N ALA A 74 -1.70 5.61 -5.05
CA ALA A 74 -2.43 6.67 -4.35
C ALA A 74 -3.36 7.39 -5.33
N TRP A 75 -2.80 7.83 -6.47
CA TRP A 75 -3.56 8.49 -7.52
C TRP A 75 -4.68 7.58 -8.04
N ALA A 76 -4.38 6.30 -8.31
CA ALA A 76 -5.37 5.34 -8.80
C ALA A 76 -6.56 5.20 -7.82
N ILE A 77 -6.30 5.07 -6.53
CA ILE A 77 -7.34 4.92 -5.50
C ILE A 77 -8.17 6.19 -5.38
N GLU A 78 -7.53 7.36 -5.39
CA GLU A 78 -8.22 8.66 -5.29
C GLU A 78 -9.11 8.95 -6.51
N GLN A 79 -8.71 8.54 -7.71
CA GLN A 79 -9.56 8.70 -8.90
C GLN A 79 -10.79 7.80 -8.90
N HIS A 80 -10.72 6.66 -8.22
CA HIS A 80 -11.80 5.67 -8.18
C HIS A 80 -12.58 5.65 -6.86
N THR A 81 -12.32 6.61 -5.96
CA THR A 81 -13.00 6.71 -4.66
C THR A 81 -13.44 8.14 -4.39
N GLU A 82 -14.71 8.33 -4.06
CA GLU A 82 -15.25 9.66 -3.80
C GLU A 82 -14.88 10.13 -2.39
N GLY A 83 -13.98 11.12 -2.34
CA GLY A 83 -13.56 11.77 -1.10
C GLY A 83 -12.32 11.15 -0.46
N ARG A 84 -11.50 12.02 0.14
CA ARG A 84 -10.18 11.64 0.68
C ARG A 84 -10.26 10.64 1.84
N ASP A 85 -11.23 10.81 2.73
CA ASP A 85 -11.41 9.92 3.88
C ASP A 85 -11.73 8.49 3.42
N ALA A 86 -12.65 8.38 2.45
CA ALA A 86 -13.00 7.12 1.83
C ALA A 86 -11.82 6.50 1.06
N ALA A 87 -11.06 7.30 0.30
CA ALA A 87 -9.87 6.83 -0.40
C ALA A 87 -8.83 6.27 0.58
N PHE A 88 -8.61 6.95 1.70
CA PHE A 88 -7.71 6.51 2.76
C PHE A 88 -8.12 5.16 3.34
N ASP A 89 -9.39 4.99 3.73
CA ASP A 89 -9.88 3.70 4.21
C ASP A 89 -9.83 2.62 3.12
N ARG A 90 -10.13 2.99 1.88
CA ARG A 90 -10.11 2.11 0.71
C ARG A 90 -8.73 1.52 0.46
N PHE A 91 -7.67 2.29 0.66
CA PHE A 91 -6.29 1.78 0.58
C PHE A 91 -6.08 0.58 1.50
N PHE A 92 -6.50 0.65 2.77
CA PHE A 92 -6.29 -0.45 3.72
C PHE A 92 -7.15 -1.67 3.39
N GLU A 93 -8.37 -1.48 2.88
CA GLU A 93 -9.17 -2.59 2.35
C GLU A 93 -8.47 -3.30 1.20
N LEU A 94 -7.90 -2.54 0.27
CA LEU A 94 -7.20 -3.05 -0.90
C LEU A 94 -5.89 -3.76 -0.51
N VAL A 95 -5.13 -3.25 0.45
CA VAL A 95 -3.96 -3.96 1.00
C VAL A 95 -4.40 -5.27 1.65
N GLY A 96 -5.52 -5.28 2.37
CA GLY A 96 -6.11 -6.49 2.93
C GLY A 96 -6.45 -7.51 1.84
N ARG A 97 -7.09 -7.09 0.74
CA ARG A 97 -7.39 -7.96 -0.40
C ARG A 97 -6.12 -8.45 -1.10
N TYR A 98 -5.19 -7.55 -1.41
CA TYR A 98 -3.90 -7.85 -2.02
C TYR A 98 -3.19 -8.94 -1.22
N ARG A 99 -3.17 -8.84 0.11
CA ARG A 99 -2.55 -9.85 0.96
C ARG A 99 -3.13 -11.26 0.76
N HIS A 100 -4.44 -11.37 0.53
CA HIS A 100 -5.14 -12.66 0.43
C HIS A 100 -5.34 -13.16 -1.01
N SER A 101 -5.06 -12.36 -2.04
CA SER A 101 -5.07 -12.85 -3.42
C SER A 101 -3.97 -13.92 -3.59
N SER A 102 -4.25 -15.09 -4.14
CA SER A 102 -3.19 -16.09 -4.39
C SER A 102 -2.12 -15.53 -5.34
N PRO A 103 -0.84 -15.94 -5.24
CA PRO A 103 0.21 -15.60 -6.21
C PRO A 103 0.09 -16.38 -7.54
N ASP A 104 -1.06 -16.99 -7.84
CA ASP A 104 -1.25 -17.81 -9.05
C ASP A 104 -1.89 -16.98 -10.18
N GLY A 105 -0.99 -16.41 -10.98
CA GLY A 105 -1.17 -16.06 -12.39
C GLY A 105 0.09 -16.46 -13.14
#